data_AF-A0AAU9LE29-F1
#
_entry.id   AF-A0AAU9LE29-F1
#
_cell.length_a   1.000
_cell.length_b   1.000
_cell.length_c   1.000
_cell.angle_alpha   90.00
_cell.angle_beta   90.00
_cell.angle_gamma   90.00
#
_symmetry.space_group_name_H-M   'P 1'
#
loop_
_entity.id
_entity.type
_entity.pdbx_description
1 polymer ?
#
loop_
_entity_poly.entity_id
_entity_poly.type
_entity_poly.pdbx_seq_one_letter_code
_entity_poly.pdbx_strand_id
1 'polypeptide(L)'
;MGCKQSKTEDVISTTLPKTETIAALIETEPVAASIETEPVTAPIETEPVTAEEVNVTEPVVIKEPVPVVEESVEPKAEVTTSEEPVRKQLAYKITGHEINEVGVVFYTVEAVKGDISFKKRFNEFKALVTELGNPKHLPSLPDSGLGVKLRGKHNAVVIKTRETQLAVVLNAIANDMELIEKPAFKEFAQ
;
A
#
# COMPACT_ATOMS: atom_id res chain seq x y z
N MET A 1 -60.12 -57.33 2.73
CA MET A 1 -59.34 -56.54 1.76
C MET A 1 -58.11 -56.04 2.52
N GLY A 2 -56.87 -56.11 2.05
CA GLY A 2 -56.40 -56.29 0.68
C GLY A 2 -55.43 -55.15 0.35
N CYS A 3 -54.15 -55.54 0.17
CA CYS A 3 -53.08 -54.82 -0.52
C CYS A 3 -52.26 -53.79 0.29
N LYS A 4 -50.92 -53.70 0.15
CA LYS A 4 -49.93 -54.54 -0.58
C LYS A 4 -48.55 -54.38 0.07
N GLN A 5 -47.75 -55.44 0.12
CA GLN A 5 -46.32 -55.37 0.45
C GLN A 5 -45.51 -54.96 -0.79
N SER A 6 -44.37 -54.30 -0.60
CA SER A 6 -43.22 -54.36 -1.52
C SER A 6 -41.94 -54.06 -0.73
N LYS A 7 -40.98 -54.99 -0.80
CA LYS A 7 -39.69 -54.99 -0.10
C LYS A 7 -38.65 -55.61 -1.04
N THR A 8 -37.54 -54.92 -1.27
CA THR A 8 -36.27 -55.37 -1.88
C THR A 8 -35.34 -54.16 -1.73
N GLU A 9 -34.30 -54.15 -0.89
CA GLU A 9 -33.13 -55.04 -0.73
C GLU A 9 -32.14 -54.95 -1.91
N ASP A 10 -30.89 -54.63 -1.51
CA ASP A 10 -29.59 -54.74 -2.18
C ASP A 10 -29.42 -54.52 -3.69
N VAL A 11 -28.44 -53.66 -4.04
CA VAL A 11 -27.14 -54.15 -4.55
C VAL A 11 -26.01 -53.23 -4.06
N ILE A 12 -25.08 -53.80 -3.30
CA ILE A 12 -23.76 -53.24 -3.02
C ILE A 12 -22.88 -53.38 -4.28
N SER A 13 -22.09 -52.36 -4.64
CA SER A 13 -21.03 -52.53 -5.64
C SER A 13 -19.78 -51.73 -5.24
N THR A 14 -19.05 -52.31 -4.29
CA THR A 14 -17.64 -51.99 -4.05
C THR A 14 -16.78 -52.75 -5.05
N THR A 15 -15.99 -52.06 -5.88
CA THR A 15 -14.86 -52.65 -6.60
C THR A 15 -13.79 -51.61 -6.96
N LEU A 16 -12.71 -51.57 -6.17
CA LEU A 16 -11.34 -51.22 -6.60
C LEU A 16 -10.60 -52.55 -6.84
N PRO A 17 -9.72 -52.71 -7.86
CA PRO A 17 -8.29 -52.28 -7.80
C PRO A 17 -7.80 -51.61 -9.12
N LYS A 18 -6.78 -50.72 -9.17
CA LYS A 18 -5.30 -50.81 -8.97
C LYS A 18 -4.48 -51.29 -10.21
N THR A 19 -3.36 -50.58 -10.51
CA THR A 19 -2.20 -50.97 -11.37
C THR A 19 -2.47 -51.10 -12.89
N GLU A 20 -1.59 -50.83 -13.86
CA GLU A 20 -0.12 -50.53 -14.00
C GLU A 20 0.07 -49.49 -15.16
N THR A 21 1.00 -48.52 -15.12
CA THR A 21 2.45 -48.61 -15.43
C THR A 21 2.82 -49.04 -16.86
N ILE A 22 2.95 -48.09 -17.81
CA ILE A 22 3.97 -48.00 -18.91
C ILE A 22 4.01 -46.51 -19.35
N ALA A 23 5.11 -45.82 -19.70
CA ALA A 23 6.52 -45.81 -19.25
C ALA A 23 7.23 -44.54 -19.78
N ALA A 24 8.41 -44.20 -19.22
CA ALA A 24 9.49 -43.37 -19.77
C ALA A 24 9.20 -41.97 -20.40
N LEU A 25 9.54 -40.90 -19.68
CA LEU A 25 10.16 -39.73 -20.30
C LEU A 25 11.23 -39.06 -19.41
N ILE A 26 12.41 -39.69 -19.43
CA ILE A 26 13.74 -39.07 -19.42
C ILE A 26 14.14 -38.30 -18.13
N GLU A 27 14.86 -39.01 -17.25
CA GLU A 27 16.01 -38.41 -16.55
C GLU A 27 16.99 -37.84 -17.57
N THR A 28 17.37 -36.57 -17.42
CA THR A 28 18.63 -36.05 -17.94
C THR A 28 19.27 -35.15 -16.89
N GLU A 29 20.06 -35.75 -16.01
CA GLU A 29 21.21 -35.04 -15.46
C GLU A 29 22.22 -34.80 -16.60
N PRO A 30 22.79 -33.59 -16.68
CA PRO A 30 24.18 -33.47 -17.07
C PRO A 30 25.00 -32.81 -15.96
N VAL A 31 25.71 -33.65 -15.22
CA VAL A 31 27.17 -33.62 -15.12
C VAL A 31 27.83 -32.24 -14.99
N ALA A 32 28.41 -32.04 -13.80
CA ALA A 32 29.62 -31.26 -13.52
C ALA A 32 29.70 -29.79 -13.99
N ALA A 33 29.44 -28.89 -13.05
CA ALA A 33 30.22 -27.66 -12.91
C ALA A 33 30.75 -27.56 -11.47
N SER A 34 31.82 -28.31 -11.16
CA SER A 34 32.66 -27.99 -10.01
C SER A 34 33.39 -26.69 -10.33
N ILE A 35 32.91 -25.58 -9.75
CA ILE A 35 33.64 -24.31 -9.75
C ILE A 35 34.15 -24.10 -8.32
N GLU A 36 35.17 -24.89 -8.00
CA GLU A 36 36.04 -24.67 -6.85
C GLU A 36 36.78 -23.35 -7.08
N THR A 37 36.29 -22.28 -6.47
CA THR A 37 37.01 -21.01 -6.35
C THR A 37 36.79 -20.47 -4.94
N GLU A 38 37.58 -20.99 -4.00
CA GLU A 38 37.95 -20.16 -2.86
C GLU A 38 38.65 -18.90 -3.40
N PRO A 39 38.36 -17.74 -2.79
CA PRO A 39 39.46 -17.10 -2.09
C PRO A 39 39.13 -16.88 -0.62
N VAL A 40 39.71 -17.73 0.22
CA VAL A 40 40.72 -17.32 1.20
C VAL A 40 40.62 -15.86 1.66
N THR A 41 40.04 -15.69 2.84
CA THR A 41 40.38 -14.70 3.88
C THR A 41 41.18 -13.44 3.47
N ALA A 42 40.54 -12.28 3.63
CA ALA A 42 40.95 -11.15 4.49
C ALA A 42 42.47 -10.83 4.63
N PRO A 43 42.85 -9.54 4.51
CA PRO A 43 42.41 -8.58 5.51
C PRO A 43 41.77 -7.31 4.96
N ILE A 44 40.71 -6.87 5.67
CA ILE A 44 40.39 -5.45 5.78
C ILE A 44 41.47 -4.85 6.67
N GLU A 45 42.32 -4.01 6.09
CA GLU A 45 43.34 -3.26 6.83
C GLU A 45 42.67 -2.10 7.57
N THR A 46 42.12 -2.41 8.75
CA THR A 46 41.62 -1.42 9.71
C THR A 46 42.73 -1.11 10.71
N GLU A 47 43.68 -0.28 10.26
CA GLU A 47 44.63 0.40 11.16
C GLU A 47 43.90 1.48 11.99
N PRO A 48 44.41 1.83 13.18
CA PRO A 48 43.57 2.30 14.27
C PRO A 48 43.33 3.81 14.34
N VAL A 49 42.33 4.15 15.16
CA VAL A 49 42.03 5.48 15.68
C VAL A 49 43.30 6.26 16.04
N THR A 50 43.49 7.43 15.42
CA THR A 50 44.27 8.52 16.01
C THR A 50 43.31 9.65 16.33
N ALA A 51 43.16 9.95 17.62
CA ALA A 51 42.42 11.12 18.05
C ALA A 51 43.29 12.37 17.84
N GLU A 52 42.83 13.33 17.06
CA GLU A 52 43.30 14.71 17.17
C GLU A 52 42.37 15.43 18.15
N GLU A 53 42.81 15.46 19.40
CA GLU A 53 42.26 16.27 20.48
C GLU A 53 42.65 17.74 20.26
N VAL A 54 41.89 18.67 20.86
CA VAL A 54 42.18 20.12 20.93
C VAL A 54 41.98 20.85 19.58
N ASN A 55 41.10 21.85 19.45
CA ASN A 55 41.04 23.00 20.35
C ASN A 55 39.64 23.61 20.51
N VAL A 56 39.34 24.03 21.74
CA VAL A 56 38.17 24.84 22.11
C VAL A 56 38.47 26.32 21.85
N THR A 57 37.64 27.03 21.09
CA THR A 57 37.48 28.50 21.20
C THR A 57 36.21 29.00 20.51
N GLU A 58 35.09 28.96 21.24
CA GLU A 58 34.07 30.01 21.18
C GLU A 58 34.41 31.08 22.26
N PRO A 59 33.75 32.26 22.31
CA PRO A 59 33.05 33.02 21.27
C PRO A 59 33.55 34.49 21.18
N VAL A 60 33.29 35.20 20.07
CA VAL A 60 33.35 36.68 20.06
C VAL A 60 32.13 37.30 19.36
N VAL A 61 31.34 38.00 20.17
CA VAL A 61 30.17 38.82 19.80
C VAL A 61 30.61 40.15 19.16
N ILE A 62 30.01 40.56 18.02
CA ILE A 62 29.81 41.98 17.67
C ILE A 62 28.45 42.18 16.94
N LYS A 63 27.49 42.75 17.68
CA LYS A 63 26.57 43.85 17.33
C LYS A 63 25.73 43.83 16.02
N GLU A 64 24.43 43.58 16.19
CA GLU A 64 23.33 44.44 15.67
C GLU A 64 23.38 45.85 16.32
N PRO A 65 22.70 46.93 15.82
CA PRO A 65 21.27 46.92 15.42
C PRO A 65 20.76 47.96 14.36
N VAL A 66 19.43 47.98 14.20
CA VAL A 66 18.48 49.04 13.73
C VAL A 66 18.27 49.33 12.23
N PRO A 67 17.06 49.81 11.81
CA PRO A 67 16.40 49.33 10.59
C PRO A 67 16.19 50.40 9.50
N VAL A 68 15.61 49.99 8.37
CA VAL A 68 15.00 50.90 7.38
C VAL A 68 13.56 50.48 7.13
N VAL A 69 12.64 51.44 7.26
CA VAL A 69 11.21 51.35 6.92
C VAL A 69 10.93 52.37 5.82
N GLU A 70 10.00 52.04 4.92
CA GLU A 70 9.28 52.81 3.89
C GLU A 70 9.29 52.00 2.58
N GLU A 71 8.19 51.36 2.16
CA GLU A 71 6.88 51.93 1.74
C GLU A 71 6.94 52.52 0.32
N SER A 72 6.35 51.80 -0.63
CA SER A 72 6.06 52.31 -1.98
C SER A 72 4.87 51.57 -2.61
N VAL A 73 3.68 51.93 -2.11
CA VAL A 73 2.39 52.13 -2.82
C VAL A 73 2.07 51.28 -4.08
N GLU A 74 0.89 50.65 -4.01
CA GLU A 74 0.04 50.09 -5.08
C GLU A 74 -0.40 51.13 -6.16
N PRO A 75 -1.32 50.83 -7.13
CA PRO A 75 -1.95 49.56 -7.52
C PRO A 75 -1.82 49.24 -9.03
N LYS A 76 -2.18 48.01 -9.42
CA LYS A 76 -2.79 47.78 -10.74
C LYS A 76 -3.89 46.72 -10.70
N ALA A 77 -5.00 47.04 -11.34
CA ALA A 77 -6.29 46.37 -11.19
C ALA A 77 -6.39 45.01 -11.90
N GLU A 78 -7.29 44.19 -11.35
CA GLU A 78 -8.14 43.20 -12.04
C GLU A 78 -7.49 42.18 -12.99
N VAL A 79 -7.31 40.96 -12.48
CA VAL A 79 -7.75 39.77 -13.20
C VAL A 79 -8.58 38.89 -12.28
N THR A 80 -9.85 38.71 -12.63
CA THR A 80 -10.75 37.74 -11.99
C THR A 80 -10.23 36.33 -12.21
N THR A 81 -9.84 35.64 -11.14
CA THR A 81 -9.64 34.18 -11.16
C THR A 81 -10.15 33.59 -9.85
N SER A 82 -11.47 33.42 -9.82
CA SER A 82 -12.10 32.10 -9.70
C SER A 82 -11.14 30.93 -9.47
N GLU A 83 -10.83 30.64 -8.21
CA GLU A 83 -11.16 29.35 -7.58
C GLU A 83 -10.85 29.46 -6.07
N GLU A 84 -11.86 29.89 -5.30
CA GLU A 84 -11.88 29.56 -3.88
C GLU A 84 -11.88 28.02 -3.80
N PRO A 85 -10.90 27.38 -3.14
CA PRO A 85 -10.84 25.93 -3.11
C PRO A 85 -12.03 25.47 -2.28
N VAL A 86 -13.09 25.00 -2.95
CA VAL A 86 -14.27 24.39 -2.34
C VAL A 86 -13.72 23.36 -1.36
N ARG A 87 -13.81 23.69 -0.05
CA ARG A 87 -13.29 22.85 1.02
C ARG A 87 -14.21 21.65 1.19
N LYS A 88 -14.17 20.75 0.20
CA LYS A 88 -14.67 19.38 0.25
C LYS A 88 -14.22 18.84 1.59
N GLN A 89 -15.17 18.61 2.49
CA GLN A 89 -14.85 18.37 3.88
C GLN A 89 -14.04 17.08 3.93
N LEU A 90 -12.85 17.14 4.52
CA LEU A 90 -12.04 15.95 4.74
C LEU A 90 -12.80 15.07 5.72
N ALA A 91 -13.46 14.05 5.19
CA ALA A 91 -14.25 13.08 5.95
C ALA A 91 -13.34 11.99 6.54
N TYR A 92 -12.23 11.66 5.87
CA TYR A 92 -11.30 10.61 6.26
C TYR A 92 -9.84 11.04 6.14
N LYS A 93 -8.99 10.44 6.96
CA LYS A 93 -7.52 10.53 6.90
C LYS A 93 -6.93 9.12 6.88
N ILE A 94 -5.76 8.97 6.29
CA ILE A 94 -4.95 7.76 6.44
C ILE A 94 -3.78 8.13 7.35
N THR A 95 -3.77 7.59 8.56
CA THR A 95 -2.85 7.99 9.64
C THR A 95 -1.59 7.15 9.68
N GLY A 96 -1.60 5.97 9.05
CA GLY A 96 -0.40 5.17 8.85
C GLY A 96 -0.69 3.84 8.16
N HIS A 97 0.26 2.92 8.32
CA HIS A 97 0.20 1.58 7.77
C HIS A 97 0.79 0.56 8.73
N GLU A 98 0.44 -0.70 8.52
CA GLU A 98 0.98 -1.85 9.22
C GLU A 98 1.35 -2.93 8.20
N ILE A 99 2.45 -3.64 8.44
CA ILE A 99 2.88 -4.77 7.62
C ILE A 99 2.83 -6.01 8.53
N ASN A 100 1.94 -6.95 8.23
CA ASN A 100 1.85 -8.19 8.99
C ASN A 100 2.99 -9.18 8.63
N GLU A 101 3.08 -10.29 9.36
CA GLU A 101 4.09 -11.35 9.18
C GLU A 101 4.13 -11.93 7.75
N VAL A 102 2.98 -11.94 7.05
CA VAL A 102 2.83 -12.39 5.64
C VAL A 102 3.23 -11.29 4.63
N GLY A 103 3.65 -10.13 5.12
CA GLY A 103 4.03 -8.98 4.32
C GLY A 103 2.85 -8.34 3.57
N VAL A 104 1.64 -8.37 4.12
CA VAL A 104 0.48 -7.62 3.60
C VAL A 104 0.47 -6.24 4.25
N VAL A 105 0.37 -5.19 3.41
CA VAL A 105 0.27 -3.80 3.87
C VAL A 105 -1.20 -3.43 4.09
N PHE A 106 -1.53 -3.13 5.34
CA PHE A 106 -2.79 -2.51 5.75
C PHE A 106 -2.59 -1.01 5.94
N TYR A 107 -3.61 -0.22 5.62
CA TYR A 107 -3.64 1.23 5.81
C TYR A 107 -4.68 1.53 6.89
N THR A 108 -4.28 2.29 7.91
CA THR A 108 -5.16 2.74 8.99
C THR A 108 -5.91 3.97 8.52
N VAL A 109 -7.23 3.88 8.46
CA VAL A 109 -8.15 4.95 8.06
C VAL A 109 -8.88 5.44 9.31
N GLU A 110 -8.95 6.74 9.49
CA GLU A 110 -9.68 7.40 10.57
C GLU A 110 -10.67 8.40 9.99
N ALA A 111 -11.92 8.35 10.46
CA ALA A 111 -12.90 9.39 10.18
C ALA A 111 -12.51 10.69 10.91
N VAL A 112 -12.64 11.82 10.24
CA VAL A 112 -12.38 13.15 10.83
C VAL A 112 -13.57 13.61 11.70
N LYS A 113 -14.74 13.01 11.48
CA LYS A 113 -15.99 13.30 12.18
C LYS A 113 -16.54 12.03 12.80
N GLY A 114 -16.29 11.85 14.10
CA GLY A 114 -16.64 10.67 14.89
C GLY A 114 -15.49 9.69 15.08
N ASP A 115 -15.67 8.71 15.96
CA ASP A 115 -14.61 7.84 16.47
C ASP A 115 -14.42 6.54 15.65
N ILE A 116 -14.66 6.62 14.33
CA ILE A 116 -14.56 5.45 13.44
C ILE A 116 -13.12 5.34 12.91
N SER A 117 -12.44 4.26 13.28
CA SER A 117 -11.13 3.89 12.73
C SER A 117 -11.14 2.44 12.25
N PHE A 118 -10.66 2.19 11.03
CA PHE A 118 -10.64 0.85 10.43
C PHE A 118 -9.37 0.63 9.60
N LYS A 119 -9.01 -0.64 9.36
CA LYS A 119 -7.81 -1.02 8.58
C LYS A 119 -8.20 -1.79 7.33
N LYS A 120 -7.72 -1.35 6.16
CA LYS A 120 -7.93 -2.06 4.88
C LYS A 120 -6.62 -2.21 4.12
N ARG A 121 -6.46 -3.31 3.37
CA ARG A 121 -5.34 -3.50 2.43
C ARG A 121 -5.62 -2.75 1.12
N PHE A 122 -4.58 -2.39 0.38
CA PHE A 122 -4.71 -1.69 -0.91
C PHE A 122 -5.70 -2.36 -1.90
N ASN A 123 -5.76 -3.70 -1.93
CA ASN A 123 -6.68 -4.43 -2.81
C ASN A 123 -8.17 -4.25 -2.44
N GLU A 124 -8.52 -3.88 -1.21
CA GLU A 124 -9.91 -3.57 -0.83
C GLU A 124 -10.33 -2.20 -1.37
N PHE A 125 -9.44 -1.20 -1.39
CA PHE A 125 -9.71 0.07 -2.08
C PHE A 125 -9.93 -0.13 -3.59
N LYS A 126 -9.20 -1.08 -4.20
CA LYS A 126 -9.45 -1.49 -5.60
C LYS A 126 -10.82 -2.13 -5.78
N ALA A 127 -11.22 -3.02 -4.86
CA ALA A 127 -12.54 -3.64 -4.89
C ALA A 127 -13.65 -2.59 -4.76
N LEU A 128 -13.54 -1.69 -3.77
CA LEU A 128 -14.47 -0.58 -3.58
C LEU A 128 -14.66 0.25 -4.85
N VAL A 129 -13.60 0.77 -5.47
CA VAL A 129 -13.74 1.60 -6.68
C VAL A 129 -14.34 0.81 -7.85
N THR A 130 -14.04 -0.50 -7.93
CA THR A 130 -14.62 -1.39 -8.95
C THR A 130 -16.13 -1.58 -8.73
N GLU A 131 -16.54 -1.83 -7.48
CA GLU A 131 -17.93 -2.08 -7.08
C GLU A 131 -18.79 -0.82 -7.13
N LEU A 132 -18.20 0.36 -6.85
CA LEU A 132 -18.83 1.66 -7.09
C LEU A 132 -19.07 1.95 -8.58
N GLY A 133 -18.48 1.14 -9.49
CA GLY A 133 -18.70 1.19 -10.94
C GLY A 133 -17.57 1.83 -11.75
N ASN A 134 -16.36 1.99 -11.17
CA ASN A 134 -15.25 2.78 -11.73
C ASN A 134 -15.67 4.19 -12.22
N PRO A 135 -16.32 5.01 -11.37
CA PRO A 135 -16.75 6.36 -11.73
C PRO A 135 -15.59 7.23 -12.24
N LYS A 136 -15.79 7.85 -13.41
CA LYS A 136 -14.75 8.59 -14.16
C LYS A 136 -14.26 9.87 -13.50
N HIS A 137 -15.03 10.42 -12.56
CA HIS A 137 -14.72 11.65 -11.83
C HIS A 137 -13.96 11.41 -10.52
N LEU A 138 -13.78 10.15 -10.11
CA LEU A 138 -12.88 9.85 -9.00
C LEU A 138 -11.41 9.99 -9.42
N PRO A 139 -10.53 10.44 -8.50
CA PRO A 139 -9.09 10.35 -8.69
C PRO A 139 -8.65 8.92 -8.98
N SER A 140 -7.56 8.75 -9.75
CA SER A 140 -6.98 7.44 -9.99
C SER A 140 -6.50 6.79 -8.70
N LEU A 141 -6.67 5.48 -8.58
CA LEU A 141 -6.02 4.69 -7.53
C LEU A 141 -4.50 4.70 -7.73
N PRO A 142 -3.70 4.68 -6.64
CA PRO A 142 -2.25 4.68 -6.75
C PRO A 142 -1.72 3.41 -7.43
N ASP A 143 -0.53 3.54 -8.01
CA ASP A 143 -0.02 2.54 -8.93
C ASP A 143 0.06 1.12 -8.37
N SER A 144 -0.38 0.19 -9.21
CA SER A 144 -0.15 -1.27 -9.08
C SER A 144 0.94 -1.76 -10.05
N GLY A 145 1.54 -0.84 -10.82
CA GLY A 145 2.35 -1.14 -12.01
C GLY A 145 3.77 -1.65 -11.74
N LEU A 146 4.54 -1.74 -12.83
CA LEU A 146 5.90 -2.31 -12.83
C LEU A 146 6.84 -1.62 -11.83
N GLY A 147 6.72 -0.30 -11.65
CA GLY A 147 7.54 0.46 -10.71
C GLY A 147 7.41 -0.01 -9.25
N VAL A 148 6.22 -0.47 -8.83
CA VAL A 148 6.01 -1.07 -7.50
C VAL A 148 6.56 -2.49 -7.43
N LYS A 149 6.51 -3.26 -8.52
CA LYS A 149 7.13 -4.59 -8.58
C LYS A 149 8.66 -4.51 -8.47
N LEU A 150 9.28 -3.52 -9.13
CA LEU A 150 10.73 -3.30 -9.11
C LEU A 150 11.23 -2.70 -7.79
N ARG A 151 10.51 -1.73 -7.19
CA ARG A 151 10.89 -1.12 -5.91
C ARG A 151 10.50 -1.95 -4.68
N GLY A 152 9.60 -2.92 -4.85
CA GLY A 152 9.04 -3.75 -3.78
C GLY A 152 7.79 -3.14 -3.13
N LYS A 153 6.84 -4.01 -2.76
CA LYS A 153 5.57 -3.63 -2.11
C LYS A 153 5.71 -2.96 -0.74
N HIS A 154 6.87 -3.10 -0.10
CA HIS A 154 7.20 -2.57 1.24
C HIS A 154 8.07 -1.31 1.20
N ASN A 155 8.37 -0.80 0.01
CA ASN A 155 9.16 0.41 -0.13
C ASN A 155 8.44 1.61 0.49
N ALA A 156 9.10 2.32 1.42
CA ALA A 156 8.50 3.42 2.17
C ALA A 156 7.92 4.53 1.27
N VAL A 157 8.57 4.84 0.13
CA VAL A 157 8.06 5.82 -0.84
C VAL A 157 6.77 5.32 -1.47
N VAL A 158 6.72 4.06 -1.90
CA VAL A 158 5.51 3.45 -2.47
C VAL A 158 4.36 3.47 -1.46
N ILE A 159 4.63 3.17 -0.20
CA ILE A 159 3.61 3.19 0.86
C ILE A 159 3.11 4.62 1.11
N LYS A 160 4.01 5.61 1.25
CA LYS A 160 3.65 7.03 1.48
C LYS A 160 2.87 7.65 0.30
N THR A 161 3.24 7.33 -0.94
CA THR A 161 2.44 7.69 -2.13
C THR A 161 1.05 7.07 -2.07
N ARG A 162 0.94 5.81 -1.63
CA ARG A 162 -0.36 5.13 -1.48
C ARG A 162 -1.22 5.72 -0.38
N GLU A 163 -0.68 5.96 0.82
CA GLU A 163 -1.41 6.63 1.91
C GLU A 163 -2.03 7.95 1.43
N THR A 164 -1.22 8.78 0.76
CA THR A 164 -1.65 10.10 0.25
C THR A 164 -2.77 9.94 -0.80
N GLN A 165 -2.56 9.11 -1.82
CA GLN A 165 -3.52 8.97 -2.91
C GLN A 165 -4.81 8.25 -2.47
N LEU A 166 -4.72 7.26 -1.58
CA LEU A 166 -5.89 6.58 -1.04
C LEU A 166 -6.73 7.51 -0.18
N ALA A 167 -6.12 8.41 0.61
CA ALA A 167 -6.86 9.46 1.31
C ALA A 167 -7.59 10.40 0.34
N VAL A 168 -6.94 10.80 -0.77
CA VAL A 168 -7.56 11.63 -1.81
C VAL A 168 -8.75 10.92 -2.48
N VAL A 169 -8.61 9.65 -2.86
CA VAL A 169 -9.70 8.84 -3.44
C VAL A 169 -10.85 8.67 -2.44
N LEU A 170 -10.55 8.33 -1.19
CA LEU A 170 -11.58 8.09 -0.17
C LEU A 170 -12.37 9.35 0.17
N ASN A 171 -11.71 10.51 0.25
CA ASN A 171 -12.41 11.79 0.41
C ASN A 171 -13.20 12.20 -0.83
N ALA A 172 -12.74 11.87 -2.04
CA ALA A 172 -13.51 12.12 -3.25
C ALA A 172 -14.81 11.30 -3.29
N ILE A 173 -14.77 10.04 -2.84
CA ILE A 173 -15.97 9.20 -2.64
C ILE A 173 -16.88 9.76 -1.55
N ALA A 174 -16.32 10.13 -0.40
CA ALA A 174 -17.10 10.63 0.74
C ALA A 174 -17.75 12.01 0.50
N ASN A 175 -17.26 12.79 -0.47
CA ASN A 175 -17.87 14.05 -0.90
C ASN A 175 -18.86 13.86 -2.08
N ASP A 176 -19.14 12.63 -2.48
CA ASP A 176 -20.11 12.28 -3.52
C ASP A 176 -21.35 11.60 -2.88
N MET A 177 -22.50 12.25 -2.99
CA MET A 177 -23.76 11.79 -2.42
C MET A 177 -24.28 10.48 -3.03
N GLU A 178 -23.98 10.20 -4.31
CA GLU A 178 -24.39 8.95 -4.96
C GLU A 178 -23.48 7.78 -4.58
N LEU A 179 -22.22 8.05 -4.25
CA LEU A 179 -21.26 7.01 -3.88
C LEU A 179 -21.27 6.68 -2.39
N ILE A 180 -21.45 7.68 -1.51
CA ILE A 180 -21.53 7.47 -0.06
C ILE A 180 -22.77 6.65 0.35
N GLU A 181 -23.87 6.77 -0.39
CA GLU A 181 -25.11 6.04 -0.11
C GLU A 181 -25.07 4.55 -0.54
N LYS A 182 -24.13 4.16 -1.41
CA LYS A 182 -24.00 2.78 -1.88
C LYS A 182 -23.57 1.82 -0.75
N PRO A 183 -24.11 0.58 -0.72
CA PRO A 183 -23.75 -0.41 0.31
C PRO A 183 -22.24 -0.71 0.32
N ALA A 184 -21.62 -0.84 -0.87
CA ALA A 184 -20.18 -1.02 -1.03
C ALA A 184 -19.32 -0.04 -0.21
N PHE A 185 -19.69 1.25 -0.19
CA PHE A 185 -18.96 2.24 0.61
C PHE A 185 -19.25 2.11 2.10
N LYS A 186 -20.52 1.89 2.47
CA LYS A 186 -20.95 1.73 3.86
C LYS A 186 -20.34 0.50 4.52
N GLU A 187 -20.21 -0.61 3.81
CA GLU A 187 -19.53 -1.84 4.27
C GLU A 187 -17.99 -1.67 4.29
N PHE A 188 -17.44 -0.91 3.34
CA PHE A 188 -16.02 -0.57 3.35
C PHE A 188 -15.62 0.33 4.53
N ALA A 189 -16.49 1.24 4.97
CA ALA A 189 -16.22 2.20 6.05
C ALA A 189 -16.50 1.65 7.47
N GLN A 190 -16.50 0.31 7.63
CA GLN A 190 -16.65 -0.44 8.88
C GLN A 190 -15.37 -1.22 9.22
#